data_AF-A0A2E5G8S7-F1
#
_entry.id   AF-A0A2E5G8S7-F1
#
_cell.length_a   1.000
_cell.length_b   1.000
_cell.length_c   1.000
_cell.angle_alpha   90.00
_cell.angle_beta   90.00
_cell.angle_gamma   90.00
#
_symmetry.space_group_name_H-M   'P 1'
#
loop_
_entity.id
_entity.type
_entity.pdbx_description
1 polymer ?
#
loop_
_entity_poly.entity_id
_entity_poly.type
_entity_poly.pdbx_seq_one_letter_code
_entity_poly.pdbx_strand_id
1 'polypeptide(L)'
;MLTAKCNNVDEFKKNGYDVLKKEFDSWCDNSKSIFAKIDDNNLVELFFDVNPVELKKWLTKESTQNIFKTHGFSPTRYTFEELTM
;
A
#
# COMPACT_ATOMS: atom_id res chain seq x y z
N MET A 1 -7.93 2.77 -3.54
CA MET A 1 -7.61 3.28 -2.19
C MET A 1 -7.52 2.11 -1.23
N LEU A 2 -6.64 2.18 -0.24
CA LEU A 2 -6.66 1.28 0.91
C LEU A 2 -6.44 2.06 2.20
N THR A 3 -6.97 1.53 3.30
CA THR A 3 -6.49 1.85 4.65
C THR A 3 -5.68 0.66 5.14
N ALA A 4 -4.75 0.88 6.06
CA ALA A 4 -4.01 -0.22 6.65
C ALA A 4 -3.72 0.02 8.12
N LYS A 5 -3.64 -1.08 8.86
CA LYS A 5 -3.07 -1.14 10.21
C LYS A 5 -1.63 -1.64 10.14
N CYS A 6 -0.78 -1.15 11.03
CA CYS A 6 0.57 -1.65 11.25
C CYS A 6 1.02 -1.42 12.70
N ASN A 7 2.13 -2.05 13.09
CA ASN A 7 2.67 -1.94 14.45
C ASN A 7 3.14 -0.52 14.80
N ASN A 8 3.68 0.20 13.82
CA ASN A 8 4.10 1.60 13.92
C ASN A 8 4.20 2.21 12.51
N VAL A 9 3.46 3.28 12.25
CA VAL A 9 3.38 3.89 10.90
C VAL A 9 4.70 4.51 10.47
N ASP A 10 5.43 5.17 11.38
CA ASP A 10 6.68 5.86 11.05
C ASP A 10 7.80 4.85 10.75
N GLU A 11 7.86 3.76 11.53
CA GLU A 11 8.77 2.64 11.27
C GLU A 11 8.43 1.92 9.96
N PHE A 12 7.15 1.62 9.74
CA PHE A 12 6.70 1.00 8.48
C PHE A 12 7.03 1.90 7.28
N LYS A 13 6.83 3.21 7.39
CA LYS A 13 7.14 4.16 6.30
C LYS A 13 8.60 4.06 5.88
N LYS A 14 9.51 4.10 6.85
CA LYS A 14 10.96 4.11 6.60
C LYS A 14 11.51 2.75 6.19
N ASN A 15 11.11 1.69 6.88
CA ASN A 15 11.75 0.37 6.77
C ASN A 15 10.95 -0.63 5.91
N GLY A 16 9.68 -0.35 5.62
CA GLY A 16 8.84 -1.18 4.76
C GLY A 16 8.45 -0.46 3.47
N TYR A 17 7.64 0.59 3.58
CA TYR A 17 7.07 1.31 2.44
C TYR A 17 8.15 1.91 1.53
N ASP A 18 9.10 2.68 2.06
CA ASP A 18 10.14 3.33 1.24
C ASP A 18 11.11 2.33 0.60
N VAL A 19 11.30 1.17 1.22
CA VAL A 19 12.08 0.07 0.65
C VAL A 19 11.35 -0.52 -0.56
N LEU A 20 10.04 -0.72 -0.45
CA LEU A 20 9.19 -1.29 -1.49
C LEU A 20 8.78 -0.29 -2.57
N LYS A 21 8.86 1.02 -2.30
CA LYS A 21 8.31 2.08 -3.16
C LYS A 21 8.86 2.03 -4.60
N LYS A 22 10.11 1.60 -4.79
CA LYS A 22 10.70 1.47 -6.13
C LYS A 22 10.01 0.39 -6.99
N GLU A 23 9.37 -0.59 -6.36
CA GLU A 23 8.67 -1.64 -7.08
C GLU A 23 7.29 -1.19 -7.58
N PHE A 24 6.79 -0.05 -7.11
CA PHE A 24 5.45 0.45 -7.44
C PHE A 24 5.30 0.84 -8.91
N ASP A 25 6.39 1.30 -9.53
CA ASP A 25 6.44 1.68 -10.95
C ASP A 25 6.02 0.53 -11.88
N SER A 26 6.07 -0.73 -11.40
CA SER A 26 5.66 -1.90 -12.16
C SER A 26 4.15 -2.12 -12.22
N TRP A 27 3.36 -1.48 -11.34
CA TRP A 27 1.93 -1.74 -11.21
C TRP A 27 1.06 -0.51 -10.93
N CYS A 28 1.63 0.68 -10.71
CA CYS A 28 0.89 1.94 -10.59
C CYS A 28 1.77 3.14 -10.95
N ASP A 29 1.16 4.34 -11.05
CA ASP A 29 1.91 5.58 -11.11
C ASP A 29 2.39 5.99 -9.70
N ASN A 30 3.62 5.63 -9.39
CA ASN A 30 4.27 5.90 -8.13
C ASN A 30 4.46 7.41 -7.85
N SER A 31 4.62 8.22 -8.90
CA SER A 31 4.80 9.67 -8.78
C SER A 31 3.56 10.37 -8.24
N LYS A 32 2.37 9.78 -8.48
CA LYS A 32 1.07 10.26 -8.00
C LYS A 32 0.61 9.58 -6.72
N SER A 33 1.28 8.53 -6.27
CA SER A 33 0.86 7.73 -5.12
C SER A 33 1.01 8.51 -3.81
N ILE A 34 -0.01 8.46 -2.95
CA ILE A 34 -0.07 9.21 -1.69
C ILE A 34 -0.06 8.25 -0.53
N PHE A 35 0.83 8.48 0.42
CA PHE A 35 0.88 7.84 1.73
C PHE A 35 0.53 8.89 2.79
N ALA A 36 -0.44 8.61 3.65
CA ALA A 36 -0.77 9.48 4.76
C ALA A 36 -0.95 8.70 6.06
N LYS A 37 -0.30 9.19 7.12
CA LYS A 37 -0.49 8.73 8.50
C LYS A 37 -1.82 9.26 9.02
N ILE A 38 -2.65 8.37 9.56
CA ILE A 38 -3.89 8.74 10.28
C ILE A 38 -3.55 8.89 11.77
N ASP A 39 -2.90 7.88 12.34
CA ASP A 39 -2.38 7.85 13.71
C ASP A 39 -1.15 6.93 13.78
N ASP A 40 -0.68 6.56 14.98
CA ASP A 40 0.53 5.75 15.16
C ASP A 40 0.44 4.32 14.59
N ASN A 41 -0.77 3.80 14.38
CA ASN A 41 -1.01 2.43 13.92
C ASN A 41 -1.82 2.35 12.63
N ASN A 42 -2.46 3.44 12.19
CA ASN A 42 -3.35 3.47 11.04
C ASN A 42 -2.84 4.44 9.97
N LEU A 43 -2.96 4.03 8.71
CA LEU A 43 -2.58 4.82 7.54
C LEU A 43 -3.59 4.65 6.40
N VAL A 44 -3.53 5.58 5.45
CA VAL A 44 -4.25 5.51 4.17
C VAL A 44 -3.26 5.61 3.01
N GLU A 45 -3.52 4.83 1.97
CA GLU A 45 -2.77 4.88 0.71
C GLU A 45 -3.71 5.04 -0.49
N LEU A 46 -3.31 5.96 -1.36
CA LEU A 46 -3.94 6.20 -2.65
C LEU A 46 -2.94 5.82 -3.74
N PHE A 47 -3.37 4.90 -4.60
CA PHE A 47 -2.65 4.47 -5.79
C PHE A 47 -3.45 4.88 -7.01
N PHE A 48 -2.76 5.37 -8.03
CA PHE A 48 -3.33 5.85 -9.29
C PHE A 48 -2.80 5.02 -10.45
N ASP A 49 -3.58 4.92 -11.53
CA ASP A 49 -3.22 4.18 -12.74
C ASP A 49 -2.82 2.71 -12.45
N VAL A 50 -3.56 2.08 -11.52
CA VAL A 50 -3.26 0.72 -11.02
C VAL A 50 -3.51 -0.33 -12.09
N ASN A 51 -2.52 -1.17 -12.36
CA ASN A 51 -2.65 -2.42 -13.10
C ASN A 51 -2.96 -3.57 -12.12
N PRO A 52 -4.19 -4.11 -12.08
CA PRO A 52 -4.57 -5.12 -11.10
C PRO A 52 -3.82 -6.45 -11.24
N VAL A 53 -3.42 -6.82 -12.47
CA VAL A 53 -2.72 -8.08 -12.74
C VAL A 53 -1.30 -8.02 -12.18
N GLU A 54 -0.58 -6.93 -12.46
CA GLU A 54 0.78 -6.73 -11.95
C GLU A 54 0.80 -6.49 -10.44
N LEU A 55 -0.19 -5.77 -9.90
CA LEU A 55 -0.37 -5.63 -8.46
C LEU A 55 -0.55 -7.00 -7.79
N LYS A 56 -1.39 -7.88 -8.35
CA LYS A 56 -1.60 -9.22 -7.80
C LYS A 56 -0.30 -10.04 -7.79
N LYS A 57 0.50 -9.98 -8.87
CA LYS A 57 1.82 -10.62 -8.91
C LYS A 57 2.77 -10.05 -7.86
N TRP A 58 2.82 -8.72 -7.75
CA TRP A 58 3.65 -8.03 -6.76
C TRP A 58 3.30 -8.43 -5.32
N LEU A 59 2.01 -8.52 -5.00
CA LEU A 59 1.54 -8.98 -3.69
C LEU A 59 1.92 -10.42 -3.37
N THR A 60 2.15 -11.27 -4.36
CA THR A 60 2.56 -12.67 -4.13
C THR A 60 4.06 -12.85 -3.90
N LYS A 61 4.89 -11.81 -4.09
CA LYS A 61 6.33 -11.89 -3.83
C LYS A 61 6.61 -12.15 -2.35
N GLU A 62 7.52 -13.09 -2.07
CA GLU A 62 7.92 -13.39 -0.68
C GLU A 62 8.51 -12.18 0.04
N SER A 63 9.31 -11.36 -0.65
CA SER A 63 9.88 -10.13 -0.09
C SER A 63 8.78 -9.17 0.41
N THR A 64 7.76 -8.94 -0.41
CA THR A 64 6.61 -8.10 -0.06
C THR A 64 5.82 -8.68 1.12
N GLN A 65 5.53 -9.98 1.08
CA GLN A 65 4.81 -10.67 2.17
C GLN A 65 5.60 -10.64 3.48
N ASN A 66 6.92 -10.78 3.44
CA ASN A 66 7.78 -10.73 4.62
C ASN A 66 7.77 -9.34 5.25
N ILE A 67 7.90 -8.28 4.45
CA ILE A 67 7.80 -6.89 4.96
C ILE A 67 6.43 -6.66 5.63
N PHE A 68 5.35 -7.12 5.02
CA PHE A 68 4.03 -6.97 5.62
C PHE A 68 3.91 -7.70 6.96
N LYS A 69 4.42 -8.93 7.06
CA LYS A 69 4.44 -9.68 8.33
C LYS A 69 5.30 -8.99 9.39
N THR A 70 6.51 -8.55 9.04
CA THR A 70 7.44 -7.89 9.96
C THR A 70 6.83 -6.63 10.59
N HIS A 71 6.09 -5.84 9.82
CA HIS A 71 5.49 -4.60 10.31
C HIS A 71 4.02 -4.74 10.77
N GLY A 72 3.47 -5.96 10.79
CA GLY A 72 2.06 -6.19 11.12
C GLY A 72 1.10 -5.48 10.16
N PHE A 73 1.52 -5.28 8.90
CA PHE A 73 0.76 -4.54 7.89
C PHE A 73 -0.47 -5.33 7.43
N SER A 74 -1.65 -4.79 7.68
CA SER A 74 -2.94 -5.39 7.33
C SER A 74 -3.79 -4.39 6.55
N PRO A 75 -3.78 -4.46 5.19
CA PRO A 75 -4.51 -3.53 4.35
C PRO A 75 -5.98 -3.95 4.15
N THR A 76 -6.89 -2.98 4.24
CA THR A 76 -8.28 -3.06 3.80
C THR A 76 -8.44 -2.26 2.51
N ARG A 77 -8.80 -2.95 1.42
CA ARG A 77 -8.98 -2.31 0.10
C ARG A 77 -10.44 -1.90 -0.09
N TYR A 78 -10.63 -0.74 -0.70
CA TYR A 78 -11.95 -0.22 -1.04
C TYR A 78 -12.08 -0.10 -2.54
N THR A 79 -13.22 -0.56 -3.04
CA THR A 79 -13.72 -0.26 -4.38
C THR A 79 -14.88 0.70 -4.21
N PHE A 80 -14.91 1.76 -5.01
CA PHE A 80 -16.03 2.66 -5.07
C PHE A 80 -16.89 2.29 -6.27
N GLU A 81 -18.20 2.23 -6.05
CA GLU A 81 -19.16 2.20 -7.15
C GLU A 81 -19.30 3.62 -7.72
N GLU A 82 -19.70 3.72 -8.98
CA GLU A 82 -20.04 5.01 -9.55
C GLU A 82 -21.20 5.61 -8.74
N LEU A 83 -21.10 6.91 -8.44
CA LEU A 83 -22.22 7.65 -7.88
C LEU A 83 -23.32 7.70 -8.95
N THR A 84 -24.35 6.86 -8.80
CA THR A 84 -25.57 6.99 -9.59
C THR A 84 -26.27 8.28 -9.16
N MET A 85 -26.21 9.30 -10.02
CA MET A 85 -27.02 10.51 -9.89
C MET A 85 -28.43 10.28 -10.40
#